data_AF-A0A2E3APT3-F1
#
_entry.id   AF-A0A2E3APT3-F1
#
_cell.length_a   1.000
_cell.length_b   1.000
_cell.length_c   1.000
_cell.angle_alpha   90.00
_cell.angle_beta   90.00
_cell.angle_gamma   90.00
#
_symmetry.space_group_name_H-M   'P 1'
#
loop_
_entity.id
_entity.type
_entity.pdbx_description
1 polymer ?
#
loop_
_entity_poly.entity_id
_entity_poly.type
_entity_poly.pdbx_seq_one_letter_code
_entity_poly.pdbx_strand_id
1 'polypeptide(L)'
;MEDPHMHFLLIHGSWHGAWCWHKIVPRLQAEGHSAHAIDLPGRGRSPARSQLVSLKSMVGAALAAMPEDQTTTIVVHSRYGVLASQLAELAPERIARTIYLASFMLPNGKAVADYFREDRDSQLPPFVDINRLGLWDWLRPEAYRHVLYHDCRDEDNALAASLLCREPLRPAIGKLRLTDDRYGRVPRGYIRLSEDRAVSPFLQDRLLNETSCDRVETVQAGHSAYFSKPDQLTAAICRIAGG
;
A
#
# COMPACT_ATOMS: atom_id res chain seq x y z
N MET A 1 -4.71 -30.68 2.47
CA MET A 1 -4.67 -29.88 3.70
C MET A 1 -5.32 -28.57 3.36
N GLU A 2 -6.33 -28.15 4.12
CA GLU A 2 -6.84 -26.78 4.00
C GLU A 2 -5.71 -25.82 4.38
N ASP A 3 -5.56 -24.73 3.62
CA ASP A 3 -4.64 -23.66 3.97
C ASP A 3 -5.08 -23.07 5.33
N PRO A 4 -4.17 -22.74 6.25
CA PRO A 4 -4.55 -22.21 7.55
C PRO A 4 -5.39 -20.95 7.39
N HIS A 5 -6.41 -20.80 8.25
CA HIS A 5 -7.20 -19.57 8.31
C HIS A 5 -6.30 -18.39 8.69
N MET A 6 -6.24 -17.38 7.84
CA MET A 6 -5.43 -16.17 8.03
C MET A 6 -6.31 -14.94 8.17
N HIS A 7 -5.79 -13.94 8.88
CA HIS A 7 -6.40 -12.63 9.00
C HIS A 7 -5.61 -11.58 8.19
N PHE A 8 -6.28 -10.87 7.29
CA PHE A 8 -5.69 -9.86 6.42
C PHE A 8 -6.17 -8.45 6.75
N LEU A 9 -5.22 -7.52 6.92
CA LEU A 9 -5.48 -6.09 6.96
C LEU A 9 -4.94 -5.44 5.68
N LEU A 10 -5.85 -4.86 4.88
CA LEU A 10 -5.52 -4.20 3.62
C LEU A 10 -5.41 -2.68 3.79
N ILE A 11 -4.27 -2.13 3.40
CA ILE A 11 -3.91 -0.72 3.54
C ILE A 11 -3.77 -0.11 2.15
N HIS A 12 -4.62 0.87 1.87
CA HIS A 12 -4.68 1.57 0.59
C HIS A 12 -3.41 2.42 0.32
N GLY A 13 -3.25 2.86 -0.93
CA GLY A 13 -2.20 3.81 -1.35
C GLY A 13 -2.63 5.27 -1.20
N SER A 14 -1.81 6.20 -1.71
CA SER A 14 -2.13 7.64 -1.69
C SER A 14 -3.42 7.99 -2.41
N TRP A 15 -4.10 9.04 -1.93
CA TRP A 15 -5.37 9.56 -2.47
C TRP A 15 -6.56 8.61 -2.37
N HIS A 16 -6.35 7.35 -2.00
CA HIS A 16 -7.39 6.34 -1.85
C HIS A 16 -7.90 6.25 -0.41
N GLY A 17 -8.94 5.45 -0.24
CA GLY A 17 -9.41 4.92 1.04
C GLY A 17 -9.62 3.40 0.96
N ALA A 18 -10.22 2.83 1.99
CA ALA A 18 -10.54 1.39 2.09
C ALA A 18 -11.35 0.87 0.89
N TRP A 19 -12.16 1.74 0.27
CA TRP A 19 -13.03 1.44 -0.87
C TRP A 19 -12.29 0.81 -2.08
N CYS A 20 -10.98 1.06 -2.23
CA CYS A 20 -10.22 0.48 -3.33
C CYS A 20 -10.11 -1.05 -3.25
N TRP A 21 -10.26 -1.61 -2.05
CA TRP A 21 -10.17 -3.04 -1.81
C TRP A 21 -11.51 -3.78 -1.93
N HIS A 22 -12.58 -3.11 -2.39
CA HIS A 22 -13.93 -3.71 -2.43
C HIS A 22 -14.03 -4.98 -3.30
N LYS A 23 -13.12 -5.16 -4.27
CA LYS A 23 -13.04 -6.39 -5.07
C LYS A 23 -12.16 -7.47 -4.44
N ILE A 24 -11.18 -7.10 -3.60
CA ILE A 24 -10.20 -8.03 -3.04
C ILE A 24 -10.67 -8.65 -1.73
N VAL A 25 -11.27 -7.85 -0.83
CA VAL A 25 -11.74 -8.34 0.47
C VAL A 25 -12.70 -9.53 0.33
N PRO A 26 -13.76 -9.48 -0.51
CA PRO A 26 -14.66 -10.62 -0.67
C PRO A 26 -13.98 -11.86 -1.27
N ARG A 27 -12.94 -11.67 -2.09
CA ARG A 27 -12.19 -12.78 -2.70
C ARG A 27 -11.32 -13.49 -1.68
N LEU A 28 -10.61 -12.75 -0.82
CA LEU A 28 -9.88 -13.35 0.30
C LEU A 28 -10.82 -14.09 1.26
N GLN A 29 -12.02 -13.56 1.48
CA GLN A 29 -13.05 -14.23 2.28
C GLN A 29 -13.57 -15.51 1.62
N ALA A 30 -13.71 -15.53 0.29
CA ALA A 30 -14.09 -16.73 -0.45
C ALA A 30 -13.02 -17.84 -0.41
N GLU A 31 -11.74 -17.48 -0.26
CA GLU A 31 -10.64 -18.42 0.01
C GLU A 31 -10.61 -18.91 1.47
N GLY A 32 -11.61 -18.55 2.30
CA GLY A 32 -11.74 -19.00 3.67
C GLY A 32 -10.93 -18.20 4.69
N HIS A 33 -10.44 -17.01 4.33
CA HIS A 33 -9.70 -16.13 5.23
C HIS A 33 -10.59 -15.02 5.81
N SER A 34 -10.16 -14.38 6.90
CA SER A 34 -10.75 -13.12 7.35
C SER A 34 -9.99 -11.96 6.74
N ALA A 35 -10.70 -10.93 6.28
CA ALA A 35 -10.07 -9.78 5.63
C ALA A 35 -10.89 -8.51 5.83
N HIS A 36 -10.21 -7.40 6.09
CA HIS A 36 -10.81 -6.06 6.07
C HIS A 36 -9.81 -5.00 5.62
N ALA A 37 -10.36 -3.86 5.22
CA ALA A 37 -9.60 -2.67 4.84
C ALA A 37 -9.99 -1.50 5.75
N ILE A 38 -9.06 -0.59 6.00
CA ILE A 38 -9.31 0.61 6.81
C ILE A 38 -9.05 1.89 6.03
N ASP A 39 -9.79 2.93 6.38
CA ASP A 39 -9.49 4.29 5.95
C ASP A 39 -8.40 4.86 6.88
N LEU A 40 -7.22 5.16 6.32
CA LEU A 40 -6.18 5.84 7.09
C LEU A 40 -6.62 7.26 7.45
N PRO A 41 -6.15 7.82 8.59
CA PRO A 41 -6.49 9.18 9.01
C PRO A 41 -6.37 10.21 7.88
N GLY A 42 -7.44 10.97 7.65
CA GLY A 42 -7.53 12.00 6.62
C GLY A 42 -8.06 11.53 5.27
N ARG A 43 -8.57 10.29 5.16
CA ARG A 43 -9.13 9.71 3.94
C ARG A 43 -10.45 9.01 4.21
N GLY A 44 -11.21 8.80 3.14
CA GLY A 44 -12.49 8.10 3.18
C GLY A 44 -13.37 8.59 4.32
N ARG A 45 -13.75 7.67 5.21
CA ARG A 45 -14.62 7.94 6.37
C ARG A 45 -13.85 8.25 7.66
N SER A 46 -12.53 8.43 7.59
CA SER A 46 -11.66 8.72 8.74
C SER A 46 -11.26 10.21 8.74
N PRO A 47 -12.09 11.10 9.33
CA PRO A 47 -11.84 12.53 9.25
C PRO A 47 -10.59 12.91 10.03
N ALA A 48 -9.63 13.53 9.35
CA ALA A 48 -8.53 14.23 10.01
C ALA A 48 -8.06 15.38 9.12
N ARG A 49 -7.72 16.50 9.74
CA ARG A 49 -7.04 17.59 9.03
C ARG A 49 -5.66 17.11 8.61
N SER A 50 -5.28 17.33 7.35
CA SER A 50 -4.01 16.85 6.80
C SER A 50 -2.79 17.29 7.62
N GLN A 51 -2.86 18.49 8.21
CA GLN A 51 -1.84 19.05 9.12
C GLN A 51 -1.69 18.29 10.46
N LEU A 52 -2.62 17.42 10.83
CA LEU A 52 -2.56 16.60 12.04
C LEU A 52 -2.18 15.14 11.74
N VAL A 53 -2.21 14.76 10.47
CA VAL A 53 -1.91 13.40 10.03
C VAL A 53 -0.39 13.20 9.98
N SER A 54 0.09 12.12 10.60
CA SER A 54 1.50 11.72 10.65
C SER A 54 1.65 10.22 10.40
N LEU A 55 2.86 9.75 10.12
CA LEU A 55 3.14 8.31 10.02
C LEU A 55 2.75 7.60 11.34
N LYS A 56 3.09 8.19 12.49
CA LYS A 56 2.74 7.66 13.81
C LYS A 56 1.23 7.48 13.99
N SER A 57 0.42 8.48 13.64
CA SER A 57 -1.04 8.37 13.77
C SER A 57 -1.63 7.29 12.85
N MET A 58 -1.05 7.09 11.67
CA MET A 58 -1.50 6.03 10.76
C MET A 58 -1.13 4.63 11.26
N VAL A 59 0.09 4.47 11.80
CA VAL A 59 0.50 3.21 12.43
C VAL A 59 -0.40 2.89 13.62
N GLY A 60 -0.75 3.89 14.43
CA GLY A 60 -1.73 3.73 15.52
C GLY A 60 -3.10 3.26 15.03
N ALA A 61 -3.60 3.82 13.93
CA ALA A 61 -4.86 3.39 13.32
C ALA A 61 -4.80 1.94 12.80
N ALA A 62 -3.69 1.55 12.16
CA ALA A 62 -3.49 0.18 11.69
C ALA A 62 -3.38 -0.82 12.85
N LEU A 63 -2.65 -0.48 13.91
CA LEU A 63 -2.50 -1.31 15.11
C LEU A 63 -3.85 -1.54 15.82
N ALA A 64 -4.68 -0.50 15.90
CA ALA A 64 -6.02 -0.58 16.50
C ALA A 64 -7.01 -1.40 15.65
N ALA A 65 -6.74 -1.54 14.35
CA ALA A 65 -7.55 -2.34 13.44
C ALA A 65 -7.18 -3.82 13.41
N MET A 66 -6.08 -4.22 14.06
CA MET A 66 -5.64 -5.61 14.14
C MET A 66 -6.29 -6.29 15.36
N PRO A 67 -6.75 -7.56 15.24
CA PRO A 67 -7.28 -8.34 16.35
C PRO A 67 -6.22 -8.65 17.41
N GLU A 68 -6.59 -8.66 18.68
CA GLU A 68 -5.66 -8.87 19.81
C GLU A 68 -5.25 -10.33 19.99
N ASP A 69 -6.09 -11.27 19.55
CA ASP A 69 -5.98 -12.71 19.80
C ASP A 69 -5.26 -13.49 18.69
N GLN A 70 -4.88 -12.83 17.59
CA GLN A 70 -4.17 -13.46 16.48
C GLN A 70 -3.25 -12.49 15.73
N THR A 71 -2.27 -13.05 15.01
CA THR A 71 -1.40 -12.28 14.12
C THR A 71 -2.12 -11.88 12.83
N THR A 72 -1.69 -10.78 12.21
CA THR A 72 -2.28 -10.28 10.96
C THR A 72 -1.28 -10.28 9.81
N THR A 73 -1.72 -10.68 8.62
CA THR A 73 -1.01 -10.44 7.37
C THR A 73 -1.40 -9.05 6.84
N ILE A 74 -0.42 -8.16 6.70
CA ILE A 74 -0.61 -6.81 6.19
C ILE A 74 -0.44 -6.82 4.69
N VAL A 75 -1.43 -6.35 3.92
CA VAL A 75 -1.27 -6.08 2.49
C VAL A 75 -1.29 -4.58 2.30
N VAL A 76 -0.18 -4.01 1.81
CA VAL A 76 -0.02 -2.55 1.72
C VAL A 76 0.35 -2.11 0.32
N HIS A 77 -0.38 -1.11 -0.17
CA HIS A 77 -0.22 -0.60 -1.53
C HIS A 77 0.57 0.72 -1.58
N SER A 78 1.46 0.84 -2.59
CA SER A 78 2.05 2.11 -3.01
C SER A 78 2.76 2.87 -1.87
N ARG A 79 2.48 4.17 -1.69
CA ARG A 79 3.14 5.06 -0.71
C ARG A 79 3.24 4.47 0.69
N TYR A 80 2.25 3.67 1.12
CA TYR A 80 2.12 3.27 2.51
C TYR A 80 2.95 2.07 2.93
N GLY A 81 3.82 1.54 2.08
CA GLY A 81 4.85 0.58 2.50
C GLY A 81 5.61 1.03 3.75
N VAL A 82 5.92 2.33 3.84
CA VAL A 82 6.59 2.93 5.01
C VAL A 82 5.77 2.83 6.30
N LEU A 83 4.43 2.85 6.21
CA LEU A 83 3.55 2.61 7.36
C LEU A 83 3.67 1.16 7.80
N ALA A 84 3.57 0.20 6.88
CA ALA A 84 3.67 -1.21 7.22
C ALA A 84 5.06 -1.57 7.78
N SER A 85 6.13 -0.99 7.23
CA SER A 85 7.48 -1.13 7.78
C SER A 85 7.56 -0.61 9.22
N GLN A 86 6.99 0.57 9.49
CA GLN A 86 6.99 1.13 10.85
C GLN A 86 6.07 0.35 11.81
N LEU A 87 4.97 -0.22 11.32
CA LEU A 87 4.10 -1.10 12.08
C LEU A 87 4.83 -2.40 12.47
N ALA A 88 5.57 -3.00 11.53
CA ALA A 88 6.43 -4.16 11.76
C ALA A 88 7.57 -3.85 12.74
N GLU A 89 8.11 -2.64 12.73
CA GLU A 89 9.05 -2.21 13.78
C GLU A 89 8.36 -2.14 15.15
N LEU A 90 7.15 -1.58 15.25
CA LEU A 90 6.51 -1.33 16.54
C LEU A 90 5.86 -2.56 17.16
N ALA A 91 5.26 -3.45 16.37
CA ALA A 91 4.54 -4.62 16.84
C ALA A 91 4.85 -5.88 16.00
N PRO A 92 6.13 -6.27 15.86
CA PRO A 92 6.53 -7.39 15.01
C PRO A 92 5.88 -8.72 15.41
N GLU A 93 5.61 -8.93 16.70
CA GLU A 93 4.89 -10.09 17.23
C GLU A 93 3.41 -10.17 16.83
N ARG A 94 2.82 -9.06 16.39
CA ARG A 94 1.41 -9.04 15.94
C ARG A 94 1.26 -9.23 14.42
N ILE A 95 2.37 -9.31 13.68
CA ILE A 95 2.36 -9.40 12.22
C ILE A 95 2.85 -10.77 11.80
N ALA A 96 2.00 -11.52 11.10
CA ALA A 96 2.38 -12.79 10.49
C ALA A 96 3.30 -12.55 9.29
N ARG A 97 2.93 -11.60 8.44
CA ARG A 97 3.67 -11.23 7.23
C ARG A 97 3.29 -9.83 6.75
N THR A 98 4.21 -9.14 6.07
CA THR A 98 3.91 -7.92 5.30
C THR A 98 4.03 -8.16 3.81
N ILE A 99 2.99 -7.88 3.04
CA ILE A 99 2.93 -8.00 1.58
C ILE A 99 2.90 -6.59 0.98
N TYR A 100 3.98 -6.23 0.30
CA TYR A 100 4.15 -4.94 -0.38
C TYR A 100 3.65 -5.05 -1.82
N LEU A 101 2.50 -4.44 -2.14
CA LEU A 101 1.96 -4.38 -3.50
C LEU A 101 2.42 -3.11 -4.20
N ALA A 102 3.35 -3.22 -5.16
CA ALA A 102 3.99 -2.08 -5.85
C ALA A 102 4.26 -0.90 -4.89
N SER A 103 4.80 -1.24 -3.72
CA SER A 103 4.79 -0.40 -2.52
C SER A 103 6.20 0.01 -2.12
N PHE A 104 6.33 1.15 -1.43
CA PHE A 104 7.61 1.71 -0.99
C PHE A 104 8.18 0.88 0.18
N MET A 105 8.87 -0.21 -0.15
CA MET A 105 9.65 -1.06 0.76
C MET A 105 11.07 -0.50 0.91
N LEU A 106 11.19 0.56 1.71
CA LEU A 106 12.43 1.34 1.80
C LEU A 106 13.39 0.83 2.89
N PRO A 107 14.72 1.03 2.71
CA PRO A 107 15.70 0.83 3.76
C PRO A 107 15.48 1.74 4.98
N ASN A 108 16.09 1.37 6.11
CA ASN A 108 16.13 2.20 7.31
C ASN A 108 16.71 3.61 7.01
N GLY A 109 16.16 4.64 7.66
CA GLY A 109 16.60 6.03 7.52
C GLY A 109 16.14 6.75 6.26
N LYS A 110 15.40 6.09 5.37
CA LYS A 110 14.86 6.65 4.13
C LYS A 110 13.41 7.12 4.27
N ALA A 111 12.99 8.01 3.38
CA ALA A 111 11.61 8.47 3.25
C ALA A 111 11.10 8.27 1.81
N VAL A 112 9.77 8.21 1.63
CA VAL A 112 9.14 8.10 0.30
C VAL A 112 9.62 9.20 -0.64
N ALA A 113 9.72 10.43 -0.13
CA ALA A 113 10.13 11.59 -0.91
C ALA A 113 11.55 11.47 -1.50
N ASP A 114 12.42 10.64 -0.92
CA ASP A 114 13.76 10.39 -1.44
C ASP A 114 13.70 9.56 -2.73
N TYR A 115 12.80 8.57 -2.78
CA TYR A 115 12.66 7.66 -3.93
C TYR A 115 11.71 8.17 -4.99
N PHE A 116 10.64 8.86 -4.58
CA PHE A 116 9.63 9.38 -5.50
C PHE A 116 10.23 10.32 -6.56
N ARG A 117 11.26 11.10 -6.20
CA ARG A 117 11.95 12.00 -7.14
C ARG A 117 12.93 11.28 -8.07
N GLU A 118 13.34 10.08 -7.71
CA GLU A 118 14.35 9.30 -8.41
C GLU A 118 13.72 8.23 -9.33
N ASP A 119 12.39 8.06 -9.27
CA ASP A 119 11.64 7.23 -10.23
C ASP A 119 11.52 7.94 -11.58
N ARG A 120 12.54 7.73 -12.43
CA ARG A 120 12.65 8.35 -13.75
C ARG A 120 11.58 7.91 -14.75
N ASP A 121 10.94 6.76 -14.51
CA ASP A 121 9.96 6.17 -15.43
C ASP A 121 8.51 6.38 -14.92
N SER A 122 8.34 7.03 -13.76
CA SER A 122 7.02 7.41 -13.25
C SER A 122 6.40 8.51 -14.10
N GLN A 123 5.14 8.30 -14.50
CA GLN A 123 4.34 9.29 -15.22
C GLN A 123 3.52 10.17 -14.27
N LEU A 124 3.56 9.90 -12.97
CA LEU A 124 2.77 10.59 -11.94
C LEU A 124 3.22 12.03 -11.64
N PRO A 125 4.53 12.36 -11.53
CA PRO A 125 4.99 13.66 -11.00
C PRO A 125 4.41 14.91 -11.69
N PRO A 126 4.23 14.98 -13.02
CA PRO A 126 3.64 16.14 -13.68
C PRO A 126 2.21 16.48 -13.26
N PHE A 127 1.51 15.52 -12.63
CA PHE A 127 0.09 15.63 -12.28
C PHE A 127 -0.15 15.77 -10.76
N VAL A 128 0.90 15.95 -9.95
CA VAL A 128 0.77 16.09 -8.50
C VAL A 128 0.90 17.56 -8.10
N ASP A 129 -0.19 18.13 -7.59
CA ASP A 129 -0.22 19.48 -7.03
C ASP A 129 0.08 19.44 -5.53
N ILE A 130 1.05 20.25 -5.09
CA ILE A 130 1.48 20.29 -3.69
C ILE A 130 1.01 21.58 -3.03
N ASN A 131 0.14 21.47 -2.02
CA ASN A 131 -0.22 22.58 -1.15
C ASN A 131 0.60 22.55 0.15
N ARG A 132 1.68 23.34 0.19
CA ARG A 132 2.59 23.40 1.34
C ARG A 132 1.94 23.96 2.61
N LEU A 133 1.04 24.94 2.49
CA LEU A 133 0.37 25.53 3.65
C LEU A 133 -0.65 24.57 4.27
N GLY A 134 -1.41 23.89 3.42
CA GLY A 134 -2.37 22.87 3.82
C GLY A 134 -1.74 21.53 4.23
N LEU A 135 -0.45 21.33 3.92
CA LEU A 135 0.29 20.09 4.14
C LEU A 135 -0.37 18.86 3.47
N TRP A 136 -0.86 19.05 2.25
CA TRP A 136 -1.42 17.98 1.43
C TRP A 136 -0.99 18.09 -0.03
N ASP A 137 -0.99 16.97 -0.73
CA ASP A 137 -0.91 16.88 -2.19
C ASP A 137 -2.23 16.41 -2.79
N TRP A 138 -2.43 16.70 -4.07
CA TRP A 138 -3.62 16.34 -4.83
C TRP A 138 -3.22 15.86 -6.22
N LEU A 139 -3.85 14.78 -6.65
CA LEU A 139 -3.65 14.24 -7.99
C LEU A 139 -4.63 14.90 -8.94
N ARG A 140 -4.13 15.41 -10.07
CA ARG A 140 -4.99 15.99 -11.10
C ARG A 140 -5.81 14.91 -11.84
N PRO A 141 -7.07 15.17 -12.22
CA PRO A 141 -7.94 14.19 -12.87
C PRO A 141 -7.36 13.54 -14.13
N GLU A 142 -6.52 14.24 -14.88
CA GLU A 142 -5.84 13.76 -16.08
C GLU A 142 -4.99 12.51 -15.80
N ALA A 143 -4.43 12.40 -14.59
CA ALA A 143 -3.63 11.24 -14.19
C ALA A 143 -4.45 10.04 -13.76
N TYR A 144 -5.74 10.19 -13.45
CA TYR A 144 -6.53 9.09 -12.91
C TYR A 144 -6.51 7.92 -13.88
N ARG A 145 -7.07 8.10 -15.08
CA ARG A 145 -7.02 7.06 -16.11
C ARG A 145 -5.62 6.87 -16.65
N HIS A 146 -4.90 7.95 -16.95
CA HIS A 146 -3.64 7.85 -17.69
C HIS A 146 -2.56 7.07 -16.93
N VAL A 147 -2.49 7.26 -15.61
CA VAL A 147 -1.43 6.72 -14.76
C VAL A 147 -1.95 5.60 -13.85
N LEU A 148 -2.99 5.86 -13.04
CA LEU A 148 -3.42 4.91 -12.00
C LEU A 148 -4.31 3.76 -12.51
N TYR A 149 -5.19 4.05 -13.47
CA TYR A 149 -6.29 3.16 -13.88
C TYR A 149 -6.30 2.85 -15.39
N HIS A 150 -5.14 2.91 -16.05
CA HIS A 150 -5.05 2.83 -17.52
C HIS A 150 -5.47 1.47 -18.10
N ASP A 151 -5.43 0.43 -17.28
CA ASP A 151 -5.84 -0.94 -17.57
C ASP A 151 -7.14 -1.35 -16.85
N CYS A 152 -7.81 -0.41 -16.18
CA CYS A 152 -9.06 -0.64 -15.46
C CYS A 152 -10.28 -0.34 -16.34
N ARG A 153 -11.43 -0.91 -15.96
CA ARG A 153 -12.72 -0.63 -16.63
C ARG A 153 -13.14 0.82 -16.39
N ASP A 154 -14.01 1.33 -17.26
CA ASP A 154 -14.49 2.72 -17.17
C ASP A 154 -15.32 2.97 -15.90
N GLU A 155 -16.07 1.97 -15.45
CA GLU A 155 -16.80 2.00 -14.18
C GLU A 155 -15.86 2.18 -12.98
N ASP A 156 -14.71 1.49 -12.97
CA ASP A 156 -13.70 1.61 -11.92
C ASP A 156 -13.04 3.00 -11.93
N ASN A 157 -12.78 3.52 -13.14
CA ASN A 157 -12.26 4.88 -13.31
C ASN A 157 -13.26 5.93 -12.79
N ALA A 158 -14.55 5.78 -13.11
CA ALA A 158 -15.60 6.69 -12.66
C ALA A 158 -15.78 6.63 -11.14
N LEU A 159 -15.79 5.43 -10.57
CA LEU A 159 -15.82 5.22 -9.12
C LEU A 159 -14.63 5.93 -8.46
N ALA A 160 -13.42 5.68 -8.94
CA ALA A 160 -12.22 6.30 -8.40
C ALA A 160 -12.25 7.84 -8.50
N ALA A 161 -12.64 8.39 -9.65
CA ALA A 161 -12.74 9.84 -9.83
C ALA A 161 -13.68 10.51 -8.82
N SER A 162 -14.71 9.78 -8.35
CA SER A 162 -15.65 10.27 -7.33
C SER A 162 -15.16 10.14 -5.89
N LEU A 163 -14.15 9.30 -5.63
CA LEU A 163 -13.71 8.92 -4.28
C LEU A 163 -12.27 9.31 -3.93
N LEU A 164 -11.43 9.62 -4.92
CA LEU A 164 -10.07 10.10 -4.67
C LEU A 164 -10.10 11.39 -3.83
N CYS A 165 -9.21 11.48 -2.85
CA CYS A 165 -9.16 12.59 -1.90
C CYS A 165 -7.75 13.17 -1.74
N ARG A 166 -7.64 14.32 -1.07
CA ARG A 166 -6.35 14.95 -0.77
C ARG A 166 -5.50 14.05 0.11
N GLU A 167 -4.19 14.15 -0.08
CA GLU A 167 -3.23 13.26 0.52
C GLU A 167 -2.28 14.02 1.46
N PRO A 168 -2.32 13.78 2.77
CA PRO A 168 -1.35 14.31 3.71
C PRO A 168 0.12 14.14 3.29
N LEU A 169 0.89 15.23 3.33
CA LEU A 169 2.30 15.26 2.91
C LEU A 169 3.27 14.68 3.95
N ARG A 170 3.01 14.90 5.24
CA ARG A 170 3.95 14.54 6.33
C ARG A 170 4.41 13.08 6.34
N PRO A 171 3.55 12.07 6.07
CA PRO A 171 3.98 10.68 6.00
C PRO A 171 5.03 10.41 4.93
N ALA A 172 5.02 11.15 3.82
CA ALA A 172 5.96 10.95 2.71
C ALA A 172 7.39 11.45 3.02
N ILE A 173 7.53 12.39 3.95
CA ILE A 173 8.81 12.99 4.34
C ILE A 173 9.40 12.42 5.64
N GLY A 174 8.62 11.61 6.37
CA GLY A 174 9.08 10.96 7.58
C GLY A 174 10.09 9.86 7.27
N LYS A 175 11.29 9.97 7.84
CA LYS A 175 12.31 8.92 7.73
C LYS A 175 11.94 7.72 8.59
N LEU A 176 12.11 6.53 8.02
CA LEU A 176 11.94 5.28 8.73
C LEU A 176 13.00 5.10 9.82
N ARG A 177 12.60 4.45 10.91
CA ARG A 177 13.48 3.97 11.97
C ARG A 177 13.18 2.48 12.15
N LEU A 178 14.02 1.64 11.57
CA LEU A 178 13.85 0.19 11.49
C LEU A 178 15.10 -0.50 12.03
N THR A 179 14.90 -1.66 12.63
CA THR A 179 15.97 -2.52 13.15
C THR A 179 15.85 -3.94 12.61
N ASP A 180 16.98 -4.65 12.51
CA ASP A 180 16.99 -6.04 12.06
C ASP A 180 16.24 -6.96 13.03
N ASP A 181 16.38 -6.70 14.35
CA ASP A 181 15.76 -7.50 15.41
C ASP A 181 14.23 -7.35 15.50
N ARG A 182 13.65 -6.29 14.91
CA ARG A 182 12.21 -5.99 14.97
C ARG A 182 11.59 -5.99 13.59
N TYR A 183 11.78 -4.91 12.82
CA TYR A 183 11.33 -4.89 11.44
C TYR A 183 11.89 -6.08 10.68
N GLY A 184 13.21 -6.33 10.71
CA GLY A 184 13.89 -7.36 9.93
C GLY A 184 13.41 -8.79 10.16
N ARG A 185 12.95 -9.15 11.37
CA ARG A 185 12.45 -10.49 11.68
C ARG A 185 11.05 -10.81 11.11
N VAL A 186 10.28 -9.80 10.69
CA VAL A 186 8.93 -10.03 10.15
C VAL A 186 9.04 -10.53 8.70
N PRO A 187 8.44 -11.68 8.35
CA PRO A 187 8.38 -12.15 6.96
C PRO A 187 7.74 -11.11 6.04
N ARG A 188 8.28 -10.96 4.83
CA ARG A 188 7.76 -10.05 3.83
C ARG A 188 7.81 -10.58 2.41
N GLY A 189 6.71 -10.38 1.71
CA GLY A 189 6.63 -10.58 0.27
C GLY A 189 6.45 -9.28 -0.48
N TYR A 190 6.73 -9.30 -1.77
CA TYR A 190 6.50 -8.20 -2.69
C TYR A 190 5.67 -8.68 -3.87
N ILE A 191 4.65 -7.92 -4.25
CA ILE A 191 3.89 -8.13 -5.48
C ILE A 191 4.27 -7.01 -6.45
N ARG A 192 5.01 -7.37 -7.48
CA ARG A 192 5.44 -6.48 -8.56
C ARG A 192 4.33 -6.31 -9.58
N LEU A 193 4.10 -5.09 -10.02
CA LEU A 193 3.13 -4.75 -11.08
C LEU A 193 3.90 -4.35 -12.34
N SER A 194 3.89 -5.20 -13.36
CA SER A 194 4.82 -5.06 -14.50
C SER A 194 4.47 -3.93 -15.47
N GLU A 195 3.25 -3.38 -15.40
CA GLU A 195 2.77 -2.29 -16.27
C GLU A 195 2.48 -1.01 -15.47
N ASP A 196 2.99 -0.92 -14.24
CA ASP A 196 2.77 0.22 -13.35
C ASP A 196 3.40 1.51 -13.89
N ARG A 197 2.62 2.59 -13.95
CA ARG A 197 3.05 3.92 -14.41
C ARG A 197 3.26 4.91 -13.27
N ALA A 198 2.92 4.54 -12.03
CA ALA A 198 3.03 5.38 -10.85
C ALA A 198 4.26 5.01 -10.01
N VAL A 199 4.38 3.75 -9.62
CA VAL A 199 5.59 3.17 -9.01
C VAL A 199 6.20 2.28 -10.08
N SER A 200 7.07 2.85 -10.91
CA SER A 200 7.47 2.18 -12.14
C SER A 200 8.18 0.85 -11.87
N PRO A 201 8.21 -0.10 -12.83
CA PRO A 201 9.03 -1.30 -12.73
C PRO A 201 10.50 -0.99 -12.36
N PHE A 202 11.06 0.11 -12.88
CA PHE A 202 12.41 0.57 -12.51
C PHE A 202 12.54 0.85 -11.02
N LEU A 203 11.60 1.59 -10.43
CA LEU A 203 11.62 1.85 -8.99
C LEU A 203 11.36 0.56 -8.18
N GLN A 204 10.41 -0.27 -8.61
CA GLN A 204 10.14 -1.55 -7.93
C GLN A 204 11.38 -2.45 -7.89
N ASP A 205 12.11 -2.56 -9.01
CA ASP A 205 13.35 -3.34 -9.09
C ASP A 205 14.43 -2.78 -8.16
N ARG A 206 14.55 -1.44 -8.06
CA ARG A 206 15.46 -0.80 -7.12
C ARG A 206 15.09 -1.10 -5.65
N LEU A 207 13.81 -1.02 -5.30
CA LEU A 207 13.34 -1.31 -3.94
C LEU A 207 13.68 -2.75 -3.53
N LEU A 208 13.49 -3.70 -4.45
CA LEU A 208 13.83 -5.12 -4.24
C LEU A 208 15.35 -5.36 -4.12
N ASN A 209 16.17 -4.55 -4.79
CA ASN A 209 17.63 -4.64 -4.68
C ASN A 209 18.17 -4.03 -3.38
N GLU A 210 17.51 -3.00 -2.85
CA GLU A 210 17.96 -2.28 -1.64
C GLU A 210 17.38 -2.85 -0.34
N THR A 211 16.25 -3.55 -0.42
CA THR A 211 15.60 -4.21 0.73
C THR A 211 15.22 -5.63 0.37
N SER A 212 15.76 -6.61 1.10
CA SER A 212 15.45 -8.03 0.87
C SER A 212 14.00 -8.37 1.24
N CYS A 213 13.36 -9.25 0.47
CA CYS A 213 12.11 -9.91 0.82
C CYS A 213 12.23 -11.43 0.58
N ASP A 214 11.47 -12.24 1.33
CA ASP A 214 11.51 -13.70 1.18
C ASP A 214 10.79 -14.20 -0.08
N ARG A 215 9.90 -13.38 -0.65
CA ARG A 215 9.13 -13.79 -1.83
C ARG A 215 8.74 -12.63 -2.74
N VAL A 216 8.82 -12.86 -4.04
CA VAL A 216 8.35 -11.92 -5.06
C VAL A 216 7.39 -12.65 -6.01
N GLU A 217 6.20 -12.09 -6.20
CA GLU A 217 5.28 -12.48 -7.27
C GLU A 217 5.16 -11.30 -8.25
N THR A 218 4.93 -11.57 -9.53
CA THR A 218 4.65 -10.52 -10.52
C THR A 218 3.24 -10.69 -11.07
N VAL A 219 2.48 -9.60 -11.11
CA VAL A 219 1.18 -9.53 -11.78
C VAL A 219 1.30 -8.58 -12.97
N GLN A 220 0.82 -9.04 -14.14
CA GLN A 220 0.74 -8.20 -15.33
C GLN A 220 -0.46 -7.25 -15.23
N ALA A 221 -0.23 -6.11 -14.57
CA ALA A 221 -1.21 -5.06 -14.35
C ALA A 221 -0.53 -3.69 -14.18
N GLY A 222 -1.33 -2.64 -14.37
CA GLY A 222 -1.04 -1.29 -13.91
C GLY A 222 -1.19 -1.12 -12.40
N HIS A 223 -1.09 0.13 -11.92
CA HIS A 223 -1.00 0.45 -10.49
C HIS A 223 -2.22 -0.06 -9.68
N SER A 224 -3.41 -0.02 -10.25
CA SER A 224 -4.66 -0.45 -9.59
C SER A 224 -5.05 -1.89 -9.91
N ALA A 225 -4.12 -2.84 -9.73
CA ALA A 225 -4.35 -4.27 -9.94
C ALA A 225 -5.55 -4.85 -9.14
N TYR A 226 -5.93 -4.22 -8.02
CA TYR A 226 -7.15 -4.54 -7.27
C TYR A 226 -8.45 -4.30 -8.05
N PHE A 227 -8.39 -3.56 -9.16
CA PHE A 227 -9.51 -3.37 -10.10
C PHE A 227 -9.31 -4.11 -11.42
N SER A 228 -8.14 -4.00 -12.04
CA SER A 228 -7.89 -4.56 -13.37
C SER A 228 -7.68 -6.08 -13.37
N LYS A 229 -7.07 -6.61 -12.30
CA LYS A 229 -6.64 -8.02 -12.18
C LYS A 229 -6.96 -8.61 -10.79
N PRO A 230 -8.21 -8.47 -10.27
CA PRO A 230 -8.50 -8.79 -8.88
C PRO A 230 -8.30 -10.27 -8.54
N ASP A 231 -8.62 -11.20 -9.45
CA ASP A 231 -8.44 -12.63 -9.22
C ASP A 231 -6.94 -13.01 -9.19
N GLN A 232 -6.15 -12.49 -10.14
CA GLN A 232 -4.70 -12.74 -10.16
C GLN A 232 -4.01 -12.12 -8.95
N LEU A 233 -4.43 -10.92 -8.54
CA LEU A 233 -3.90 -10.26 -7.35
C LEU A 233 -4.24 -11.06 -6.08
N THR A 234 -5.49 -11.51 -5.91
CA THR A 234 -5.86 -12.36 -4.77
C THR A 234 -5.02 -13.63 -4.74
N ALA A 235 -4.86 -14.32 -5.87
CA ALA A 235 -4.06 -15.54 -5.93
C ALA A 235 -2.58 -15.27 -5.57
N ALA A 236 -2.00 -14.14 -5.99
CA ALA A 236 -0.65 -13.74 -5.61
C ALA A 236 -0.54 -13.43 -4.11
N ILE A 237 -1.55 -12.76 -3.53
CA ILE A 237 -1.62 -12.51 -2.08
C ILE A 237 -1.65 -13.83 -1.31
N CYS A 238 -2.54 -14.77 -1.65
CA CYS A 238 -2.66 -16.05 -0.95
C CYS A 238 -1.37 -16.87 -1.08
N ARG A 239 -0.78 -16.94 -2.27
CA ARG A 239 0.51 -17.62 -2.48
C ARG A 239 1.60 -17.07 -1.58
N ILE A 240 1.76 -15.74 -1.52
CA ILE A 240 2.75 -15.11 -0.62
C ILE A 240 2.40 -15.35 0.84
N ALA A 241 1.12 -15.34 1.20
CA ALA A 241 0.67 -15.50 2.58
C ALA A 241 0.84 -16.92 3.13
N GLY A 242 0.67 -17.96 2.31
CA GLY A 242 0.78 -19.38 2.73
C GLY A 242 2.18 -19.99 2.64
N GLY A 243 3.14 -19.33 1.98
CA GLY A 243 4.56 -19.75 1.99
C GLY A 243 5.27 -19.35 3.26
#